data_AF-A0AAD6BKU7-F1
#
_entry.id   AF-A0AAD6BKU7-F1
#
_cell.length_a   1.000
_cell.length_b   1.000
_cell.length_c   1.000
_cell.angle_alpha   90.00
_cell.angle_beta   90.00
_cell.angle_gamma   90.00
#
_symmetry.space_group_name_H-M   'P 1'
#
loop_
_entity.id
_entity.type
_entity.pdbx_description
1 polymer ?
#
loop_
_entity_poly.entity_id
_entity_poly.type
_entity_poly.pdbx_seq_one_letter_code
_entity_poly.pdbx_strand_id
1 'polypeptide(L)'
;MSQMHTPCWYPAASIEERLKQLQDAHRDFGPGSQHFLSSSVQIPWERAISPNKVPYYINHQAQTTCWDHPKMTELYQALADMNNIKFSAYRTAMKLRKVQKALRLDLVALSSLVDVFREQELQQGEHVMDVVEMIHSLTSLYEKLEEERSILVNIPLCVDMCLNWLLNVYDSARNGKMRALSFKMGLVSLCNADVQEKYKYLFRQVSGAGGLTDQRHLSLLLHEAIQIPRQLGEVAAFGGSNVEPSVRSCFRVAPGKPAIEVSHFLEWMSLEPQSMVWLPVLHRVAAAESTKHQAKCYVCKQCPIKGFRYRSLKQFNVDICQTCFLTGRTTKGKKLHYPIMEYYTPTTSGERMRDFAKTLKNKFRSKQYFTKHPQRGYLPVQSVLEAESTETPCSSPKLPHADTHSRIEHYASRRLHMYAQDINTFYYFLPSLSLFAGVPVWDSMFCAGFLMNCGAG
;
A
#
# COMPACT_ATOMS: atom_id res chain seq x y z
N MET A 1 0.31 -67.13 -45.02
CA MET A 1 0.14 -65.66 -45.02
C MET A 1 -0.24 -65.23 -43.61
N SER A 2 0.74 -64.86 -42.79
CA SER A 2 0.49 -64.30 -41.45
C SER A 2 0.56 -62.77 -41.57
N GLN A 3 -0.58 -62.09 -41.49
CA GLN A 3 -0.62 -60.63 -41.42
C GLN A 3 -0.26 -60.19 -40.00
N MET A 4 0.90 -59.55 -39.86
CA MET A 4 1.25 -58.77 -38.67
C MET A 4 0.37 -57.52 -38.64
N HIS A 5 -0.63 -57.48 -37.75
CA HIS A 5 -1.25 -56.23 -37.34
C HIS A 5 -0.30 -55.53 -36.36
N THR A 6 0.49 -54.59 -36.85
CA THR A 6 1.12 -53.57 -36.00
C THR A 6 0.02 -52.59 -35.57
N PRO A 7 -0.25 -52.42 -34.27
CA PRO A 7 -1.29 -51.52 -33.84
C PRO A 7 -0.76 -50.07 -33.88
N CYS A 8 -1.51 -49.20 -34.56
CA CYS A 8 -1.19 -47.81 -34.86
C CYS A 8 -1.33 -46.90 -33.62
N TRP A 9 -0.49 -47.11 -32.59
CA TRP A 9 -0.49 -46.29 -31.36
C TRP A 9 0.53 -45.15 -31.38
N TYR A 10 1.47 -45.16 -32.33
CA TYR A 10 2.52 -44.13 -32.44
C TYR A 10 2.06 -42.73 -32.90
N PRO A 11 1.07 -42.55 -33.81
CA PRO A 11 0.69 -41.21 -34.25
C PRO A 11 -0.11 -40.42 -33.21
N ALA A 12 -0.91 -41.09 -32.35
CA ALA A 12 -1.77 -40.41 -31.38
C ALA A 12 -0.95 -39.72 -30.26
N ALA A 13 0.03 -40.43 -29.68
CA ALA A 13 0.92 -39.87 -28.67
C ALA A 13 1.79 -38.71 -29.22
N SER A 14 2.24 -38.83 -30.48
CA SER A 14 3.03 -37.77 -31.14
C SER A 14 2.21 -36.53 -31.49
N ILE A 15 0.92 -36.69 -31.81
CA ILE A 15 -0.01 -35.58 -32.04
C ILE A 15 -0.31 -34.86 -30.72
N GLU A 16 -0.51 -35.60 -29.63
CA GLU A 16 -0.78 -35.03 -28.30
C GLU A 16 0.44 -34.28 -27.75
N GLU A 17 1.65 -34.81 -27.94
CA GLU A 17 2.90 -34.14 -27.58
C GLU A 17 3.13 -32.86 -28.42
N ARG A 18 2.84 -32.89 -29.72
CA ARG A 18 2.88 -31.68 -30.56
C ARG A 18 1.81 -30.66 -30.20
N LEU A 19 0.60 -31.10 -29.84
CA LEU A 19 -0.46 -30.23 -29.34
C LEU A 19 -0.03 -29.54 -28.05
N LYS A 20 0.60 -30.28 -27.13
CA LYS A 20 1.16 -29.75 -25.90
C LYS A 20 2.28 -28.73 -26.20
N GLN A 21 3.22 -29.05 -27.09
CA GLN A 21 4.27 -28.13 -27.50
C GLN A 21 3.72 -26.85 -28.18
N LEU A 22 2.67 -26.96 -28.99
CA LEU A 22 2.01 -25.81 -29.60
C LEU A 22 1.23 -24.99 -28.58
N GLN A 23 0.59 -25.62 -27.60
CA GLN A 23 -0.08 -24.94 -26.48
C GLN A 23 0.94 -24.24 -25.56
N ASP A 24 2.08 -24.88 -25.30
CA ASP A 24 3.19 -24.30 -24.56
C ASP A 24 3.80 -23.12 -25.33
N ALA A 25 4.08 -23.27 -26.63
CA ALA A 25 4.56 -22.18 -27.47
C ALA A 25 3.53 -21.04 -27.61
N HIS A 26 2.24 -21.33 -27.70
CA HIS A 26 1.19 -20.31 -27.72
C HIS A 26 1.04 -19.61 -26.37
N ARG A 27 1.23 -20.31 -25.25
CA ARG A 27 1.27 -19.72 -23.91
C ARG A 27 2.50 -18.83 -23.74
N ASP A 28 3.65 -19.27 -24.26
CA ASP A 28 4.95 -18.65 -24.01
C ASP A 28 5.28 -17.55 -25.04
N PHE A 29 4.69 -17.58 -26.24
CA PHE A 29 4.95 -16.62 -27.33
C PHE A 29 3.68 -16.09 -28.02
N GLY A 30 2.49 -16.47 -27.56
CA GLY A 30 1.25 -15.92 -28.11
C GLY A 30 1.03 -14.45 -27.74
N PRO A 31 0.01 -13.81 -28.33
CA PRO A 31 -0.32 -12.41 -28.07
C PRO A 31 -0.71 -12.07 -26.62
N GLY A 32 -0.91 -13.09 -25.76
CA GLY A 32 -1.09 -12.92 -24.31
C GLY A 32 0.10 -13.41 -23.47
N SER A 33 1.27 -13.62 -24.11
CA SER A 33 2.46 -14.11 -23.42
C SER A 33 3.08 -13.02 -22.55
N GLN A 34 3.45 -13.39 -21.32
CA GLN A 34 4.15 -12.52 -20.39
C GLN A 34 5.68 -12.64 -20.52
N HIS A 35 6.18 -13.25 -21.60
CA HIS A 35 7.57 -13.67 -21.73
C HIS A 35 8.55 -12.50 -21.77
N PHE A 36 8.17 -11.34 -22.32
CA PHE A 36 9.05 -10.17 -22.31
C PHE A 36 9.42 -9.72 -20.89
N LEU A 37 8.56 -9.99 -19.91
CA LEU A 37 8.80 -9.72 -18.49
C LEU A 37 9.77 -10.68 -17.82
N SER A 38 10.18 -11.80 -18.46
CA SER A 38 11.23 -12.68 -17.93
C SER A 38 12.54 -11.93 -17.66
N SER A 39 12.79 -10.88 -18.44
CA SER A 39 13.96 -10.00 -18.30
C SER A 39 13.91 -9.05 -17.08
N SER A 40 12.79 -8.98 -16.35
CA SER A 40 12.64 -8.15 -15.14
C SER A 40 13.53 -8.62 -13.99
N VAL A 41 13.83 -9.92 -13.96
CA VAL A 41 14.68 -10.58 -12.96
C VAL A 41 15.99 -11.08 -13.60
N GLN A 42 16.94 -11.41 -12.74
CA GLN A 42 18.26 -11.92 -13.12
C GLN A 42 18.63 -13.07 -12.18
N ILE A 43 19.55 -13.94 -12.59
CA ILE A 43 20.09 -15.03 -11.77
C ILE A 43 20.46 -14.50 -10.36
N PRO A 44 20.06 -15.18 -9.27
CA PRO A 44 19.49 -16.54 -9.19
C PRO A 44 17.96 -16.62 -9.33
N TRP A 45 17.31 -15.53 -9.74
CA TRP A 45 15.86 -15.44 -9.83
C TRP A 45 15.32 -15.78 -11.22
N GLU A 46 14.19 -16.47 -11.25
CA GLU A 46 13.39 -16.76 -12.44
C GLU A 46 11.94 -16.31 -12.22
N ARG A 47 11.35 -15.69 -13.24
CA ARG A 47 9.93 -15.32 -13.24
C ARG A 47 9.13 -16.43 -13.90
N ALA A 48 8.15 -16.98 -13.17
CA ALA A 48 7.28 -18.04 -13.62
C ALA A 48 5.80 -17.62 -13.53
N ILE A 49 4.92 -18.37 -14.21
CA ILE A 49 3.48 -18.08 -14.28
C ILE A 49 2.69 -19.22 -13.65
N SER A 50 1.81 -18.89 -12.70
CA SER A 50 0.90 -19.85 -12.09
C SER A 50 -0.25 -20.25 -13.04
N PRO A 51 -1.01 -21.32 -12.75
CA PRO A 51 -2.18 -21.71 -13.56
C PRO A 51 -3.21 -20.58 -13.71
N ASN A 52 -3.35 -19.73 -12.69
CA ASN A 52 -4.24 -18.57 -12.69
C ASN A 52 -3.66 -17.36 -13.45
N LYS A 53 -2.58 -17.55 -14.23
CA LYS A 53 -1.88 -16.51 -15.00
C LYS A 53 -1.21 -15.42 -14.14
N VAL A 54 -1.12 -15.64 -12.83
CA VAL A 54 -0.47 -14.73 -11.89
C VAL A 54 1.03 -15.03 -11.82
N PRO A 55 1.92 -14.03 -11.95
CA PRO A 55 3.35 -14.25 -11.85
C PRO A 55 3.79 -14.56 -10.42
N TYR A 56 4.81 -15.41 -10.32
CA TYR A 56 5.57 -15.68 -9.11
C TYR A 56 7.05 -15.83 -9.45
N TYR A 57 7.90 -15.81 -8.43
CA TYR A 57 9.35 -15.75 -8.59
C TYR A 57 10.01 -16.91 -7.88
N ILE A 58 10.94 -17.55 -8.56
CA ILE A 58 11.69 -18.71 -8.09
C ILE A 58 13.12 -18.26 -7.82
N ASN A 59 13.62 -18.52 -6.61
CA ASN A 59 15.02 -18.33 -6.28
C ASN A 59 15.72 -19.68 -6.30
N HIS A 60 16.52 -19.93 -7.34
CA HIS A 60 17.22 -21.20 -7.53
C HIS A 60 18.32 -21.44 -6.49
N GLN A 61 18.91 -20.37 -5.94
CA GLN A 61 19.95 -20.49 -4.91
C GLN A 61 19.37 -20.86 -3.55
N ALA A 62 18.23 -20.27 -3.19
CA ALA A 62 17.56 -20.54 -1.91
C ALA A 62 16.55 -21.70 -1.99
N GLN A 63 16.26 -22.19 -3.19
CA GLN A 63 15.21 -23.19 -3.46
C GLN A 63 13.83 -22.77 -2.92
N THR A 64 13.50 -21.48 -3.05
CA THR A 64 12.24 -20.90 -2.56
C THR A 64 11.44 -20.27 -3.69
N THR A 65 10.11 -20.24 -3.54
CA THR A 65 9.21 -19.48 -4.42
C THR A 65 8.50 -18.39 -3.64
N CYS A 66 8.30 -17.22 -4.25
CA CYS A 66 7.54 -16.12 -3.64
C CYS A 66 6.66 -15.40 -4.64
N TRP A 67 5.56 -14.81 -4.15
CA TRP A 67 4.68 -13.98 -4.98
C TRP A 67 5.26 -12.60 -5.25
N ASP A 68 6.16 -12.12 -4.41
CA ASP A 68 6.74 -10.79 -4.53
C ASP A 68 7.98 -10.81 -5.43
N HIS A 69 8.08 -9.81 -6.29
CA HIS A 69 9.29 -9.59 -7.07
C HIS A 69 10.48 -9.35 -6.11
N PRO A 70 11.71 -9.83 -6.38
CA PRO A 70 12.85 -9.64 -5.47
C PRO A 70 13.08 -8.17 -5.09
N LYS A 71 13.03 -7.25 -6.06
CA LYS A 71 13.10 -5.81 -5.78
C LYS A 71 11.90 -5.24 -5.02
N MET A 72 10.72 -5.86 -5.08
CA MET A 72 9.58 -5.48 -4.21
C MET A 72 9.84 -5.91 -2.77
N THR A 73 10.43 -7.10 -2.57
CA THR A 73 10.85 -7.57 -1.25
C THR A 73 11.88 -6.62 -0.63
N GLU A 74 12.91 -6.24 -1.40
CA GLU A 74 13.89 -5.23 -0.98
C GLU A 74 13.23 -3.88 -0.64
N LEU A 75 12.27 -3.45 -1.45
CA LEU A 75 11.52 -2.22 -1.20
C LEU A 75 10.77 -2.30 0.14
N TYR A 76 10.01 -3.36 0.39
CA TYR A 76 9.27 -3.55 1.65
C TYR A 76 10.19 -3.59 2.88
N GLN A 77 11.35 -4.24 2.77
CA GLN A 77 12.37 -4.20 3.82
C GLN A 77 12.84 -2.77 4.09
N ALA A 78 13.13 -1.99 3.04
CA ALA A 78 13.48 -0.57 3.17
C ALA A 78 12.33 0.34 3.65
N LEU A 79 11.07 -0.14 3.61
CA LEU A 79 9.93 0.54 4.22
C LEU A 79 9.90 0.37 5.74
N ALA A 80 10.46 -0.73 6.28
CA ALA A 80 10.47 -1.02 7.71
C ALA A 80 11.29 0.01 8.51
N ASP A 81 12.34 0.57 7.92
CA ASP A 81 13.18 1.62 8.52
C ASP A 81 12.40 2.89 8.90
N MET A 82 11.23 3.10 8.27
CA MET A 82 10.36 4.26 8.52
C MET A 82 9.39 4.04 9.69
N ASN A 83 9.41 2.87 10.34
CA ASN A 83 8.56 2.57 11.50
C ASN A 83 8.88 3.43 12.74
N ASN A 84 10.04 4.11 12.75
CA ASN A 84 10.42 5.06 13.79
C ASN A 84 9.70 6.42 13.70
N ILE A 85 8.97 6.70 12.61
CA ILE A 85 8.18 7.92 12.46
C ILE A 85 6.96 7.81 13.37
N LYS A 86 6.82 8.74 14.31
CA LYS A 86 5.75 8.72 15.34
C LYS A 86 4.36 9.05 14.81
N PHE A 87 4.26 9.76 13.69
CA PHE A 87 2.99 10.21 13.12
C PHE A 87 2.59 9.32 11.94
N SER A 88 1.47 8.60 12.08
CA SER A 88 1.03 7.58 11.12
C SER A 88 0.81 8.11 9.71
N ALA A 89 0.21 9.29 9.57
CA ALA A 89 -0.05 9.90 8.26
C ALA A 89 1.26 10.20 7.51
N TYR A 90 2.26 10.78 8.19
CA TYR A 90 3.59 11.01 7.60
C TYR A 90 4.33 9.71 7.32
N ARG A 91 4.29 8.75 8.24
CA ARG A 91 4.93 7.44 8.06
C ARG A 91 4.41 6.75 6.81
N THR A 92 3.09 6.67 6.68
CA THR A 92 2.41 6.06 5.51
C THR A 92 2.73 6.83 4.23
N ALA A 93 2.66 8.16 4.26
CA ALA A 93 2.99 8.99 3.11
C ALA A 93 4.47 8.84 2.67
N MET A 94 5.41 8.75 3.61
CA MET A 94 6.83 8.54 3.29
C MET A 94 7.09 7.13 2.76
N LYS A 95 6.42 6.10 3.31
CA LYS A 95 6.39 4.76 2.75
C LYS A 95 5.89 4.77 1.30
N LEU A 96 4.74 5.39 1.07
CA LEU A 96 4.16 5.53 -0.26
C LEU A 96 5.04 6.34 -1.20
N ARG A 97 5.76 7.36 -0.71
CA ARG A 97 6.71 8.11 -1.54
C ARG A 97 7.86 7.24 -2.04
N LYS A 98 8.38 6.32 -1.20
CA LYS A 98 9.39 5.34 -1.65
C LYS A 98 8.80 4.39 -2.71
N VAL A 99 7.58 3.88 -2.49
CA VAL A 99 6.87 3.04 -3.47
C VAL A 99 6.67 3.80 -4.79
N GLN A 100 6.15 5.02 -4.73
CA GLN A 100 5.90 5.89 -5.87
C GLN A 100 7.13 6.05 -6.78
N LYS A 101 8.30 6.30 -6.18
CA LYS A 101 9.58 6.43 -6.88
C LYS A 101 10.10 5.11 -7.43
N ALA A 102 9.98 4.03 -6.66
CA ALA A 102 10.40 2.70 -7.10
C ALA A 102 9.61 2.24 -8.34
N LEU A 103 8.33 2.61 -8.40
CA LEU A 103 7.43 2.34 -9.53
C LEU A 103 7.49 3.42 -10.63
N ARG A 104 8.27 4.49 -10.45
CA ARG A 104 8.34 5.66 -11.34
C ARG A 104 7.00 6.36 -11.63
N LEU A 105 5.98 6.13 -10.80
CA LEU A 105 4.68 6.78 -10.93
C LEU A 105 4.76 8.28 -10.59
N ASP A 106 5.81 8.72 -9.90
CA ASP A 106 6.11 10.14 -9.67
C ASP A 106 6.55 10.90 -10.92
N LEU A 107 6.78 10.21 -12.04
CA LEU A 107 7.08 10.83 -13.34
C LEU A 107 5.86 10.87 -14.28
N VAL A 108 4.88 10.00 -14.02
CA VAL A 108 3.68 9.80 -14.84
C VAL A 108 2.66 10.92 -14.59
N ALA A 109 2.26 11.66 -15.62
CA ALA A 109 1.20 12.65 -15.50
C ALA A 109 -0.19 11.99 -15.47
N LEU A 110 -1.17 12.66 -14.86
CA LEU A 110 -2.57 12.20 -14.88
C LEU A 110 -3.12 12.12 -16.30
N SER A 111 -2.74 13.03 -17.20
CA SER A 111 -3.14 12.99 -18.62
C SER A 111 -2.70 11.70 -19.31
N SER A 112 -1.45 11.26 -19.08
CA SER A 112 -0.92 10.04 -19.68
C SER A 112 -1.70 8.81 -19.23
N LEU A 113 -2.10 8.75 -17.94
CA LEU A 113 -3.00 7.71 -17.42
C LEU A 113 -4.40 7.75 -18.05
N VAL A 114 -4.98 8.95 -18.17
CA VAL A 114 -6.31 9.11 -18.78
C VAL A 114 -6.33 8.59 -20.21
N ASP A 115 -5.26 8.82 -20.97
CA ASP A 115 -5.15 8.32 -22.33
C ASP A 115 -5.08 6.79 -22.40
N VAL A 116 -4.35 6.14 -21.48
CA VAL A 116 -4.35 4.66 -21.37
C VAL A 116 -5.74 4.14 -20.99
N PHE A 117 -6.45 4.83 -20.09
CA PHE A 117 -7.79 4.43 -19.65
C PHE A 117 -8.92 4.71 -20.66
N ARG A 118 -8.63 5.32 -21.81
CA ARG A 118 -9.64 5.63 -22.83
C ARG A 118 -10.12 4.40 -23.60
N GLU A 119 -9.36 3.30 -23.57
CA GLU A 119 -9.79 2.00 -24.10
C GLU A 119 -11.17 1.63 -23.53
N GLN A 120 -12.11 1.22 -24.40
CA GLN A 120 -13.55 1.14 -24.05
C GLN A 120 -13.82 0.27 -22.82
N GLU A 121 -13.06 -0.81 -22.64
CA GLU A 121 -13.19 -1.76 -21.52
C GLU A 121 -12.76 -1.13 -20.17
N LEU A 122 -11.78 -0.22 -20.20
CA LEU A 122 -11.28 0.46 -19.02
C LEU A 122 -12.15 1.63 -18.59
N GLN A 123 -13.12 2.07 -19.40
CA GLN A 123 -13.99 3.17 -19.00
C GLN A 123 -15.00 2.77 -17.92
N GLN A 124 -15.44 1.51 -17.90
CA GLN A 124 -16.39 1.00 -16.92
C GLN A 124 -15.67 0.57 -15.64
N GLY A 125 -15.98 1.21 -14.50
CA GLY A 125 -15.35 0.88 -13.22
C GLY A 125 -15.62 -0.54 -12.72
N GLU A 126 -16.70 -1.17 -13.20
CA GLU A 126 -17.10 -2.54 -12.89
C GLU A 126 -16.38 -3.59 -13.74
N HIS A 127 -15.70 -3.19 -14.82
CA HIS A 127 -14.89 -4.11 -15.64
C HIS A 127 -13.84 -4.81 -14.79
N VAL A 128 -13.68 -6.11 -15.01
CA VAL A 128 -12.72 -6.94 -14.27
C VAL A 128 -11.60 -7.32 -15.23
N MET A 129 -10.45 -6.69 -15.03
CA MET A 129 -9.23 -6.90 -15.79
C MET A 129 -8.54 -8.19 -15.34
N ASP A 130 -8.01 -8.94 -16.30
CA ASP A 130 -7.04 -9.99 -16.04
C ASP A 130 -5.59 -9.49 -16.00
N VAL A 131 -4.66 -10.38 -15.67
CA VAL A 131 -3.22 -10.06 -15.56
C VAL A 131 -2.64 -9.58 -16.90
N VAL A 132 -3.12 -10.08 -18.02
CA VAL A 132 -2.61 -9.72 -19.34
C VAL A 132 -3.08 -8.32 -19.72
N GLU A 133 -4.36 -8.00 -19.50
CA GLU A 133 -4.89 -6.63 -19.66
C GLU A 133 -4.12 -5.63 -18.80
N MET A 134 -3.86 -5.96 -17.52
CA MET A 134 -3.07 -5.12 -16.63
C MET A 134 -1.65 -4.89 -17.17
N ILE A 135 -0.99 -5.94 -17.68
CA ILE A 135 0.35 -5.85 -18.27
C ILE A 135 0.34 -4.96 -19.52
N HIS A 136 -0.63 -5.13 -20.42
CA HIS A 136 -0.73 -4.30 -21.61
C HIS A 136 -0.90 -2.82 -21.26
N SER A 137 -1.86 -2.48 -20.38
CA SER A 137 -2.07 -1.09 -19.95
C SER A 137 -0.82 -0.49 -19.28
N LEU A 138 -0.11 -1.26 -18.44
CA LEU A 138 1.13 -0.80 -17.81
C LEU A 138 2.27 -0.63 -18.83
N THR A 139 2.36 -1.52 -19.82
CA THR A 139 3.40 -1.46 -20.86
C THR A 139 3.22 -0.19 -21.70
N SER A 140 2.02 0.07 -22.21
CA SER A 140 1.70 1.30 -22.94
C SER A 140 1.93 2.55 -22.11
N LEU A 141 1.67 2.51 -20.80
CA LEU A 141 1.95 3.62 -19.89
C LEU A 141 3.45 3.94 -19.81
N TYR A 142 4.30 2.92 -19.63
CA TYR A 142 5.75 3.12 -19.46
C TYR A 142 6.49 3.39 -20.77
N GLU A 143 6.03 2.86 -21.91
CA GLU A 143 6.51 3.22 -23.25
C GLU A 143 6.24 4.70 -23.52
N LYS A 144 4.99 5.15 -23.30
CA LYS A 144 4.63 6.56 -23.42
C LYS A 144 5.45 7.45 -22.48
N LEU A 145 5.72 7.00 -21.26
CA LEU A 145 6.56 7.74 -20.32
C LEU A 145 8.00 7.91 -20.83
N GLU A 146 8.58 6.85 -21.40
CA GLU A 146 9.93 6.88 -21.99
C GLU A 146 9.99 7.88 -23.14
N GLU A 147 9.00 7.86 -24.03
CA GLU A 147 8.87 8.80 -25.15
C GLU A 147 8.70 10.26 -24.68
N GLU A 148 7.72 10.52 -23.81
CA GLU A 148 7.36 11.88 -23.34
C GLU A 148 8.49 12.56 -22.56
N ARG A 149 9.30 11.78 -21.82
CA ARG A 149 10.37 12.29 -20.97
C ARG A 149 11.75 12.21 -21.62
N SER A 150 11.89 11.47 -22.73
CA SER A 150 13.18 11.18 -23.36
C SER A 150 14.20 10.63 -22.35
N ILE A 151 13.76 9.73 -21.47
CA ILE A 151 14.59 9.06 -20.46
C ILE A 151 14.63 7.56 -20.73
N LEU A 152 15.73 6.91 -20.39
CA LEU A 152 15.78 5.44 -20.43
C LEU A 152 14.96 4.84 -19.27
N VAL A 153 13.95 4.04 -19.61
CA VAL A 153 13.13 3.30 -18.66
C VAL A 153 13.38 1.80 -18.87
N ASN A 154 13.70 1.07 -17.80
CA ASN A 154 13.64 -0.38 -17.86
C ASN A 154 12.15 -0.80 -17.80
N ILE A 155 11.50 -0.80 -18.96
CA ILE A 155 10.06 -1.05 -19.11
C ILE A 155 9.67 -2.41 -18.49
N PRO A 156 10.34 -3.54 -18.80
CA PRO A 156 9.98 -4.84 -18.20
C PRO A 156 9.98 -4.81 -16.67
N LEU A 157 11.01 -4.21 -16.06
CA LEU A 157 11.08 -4.11 -14.62
C LEU A 157 9.99 -3.19 -14.04
N CYS A 158 9.73 -2.04 -14.67
CA CYS A 158 8.70 -1.09 -14.20
C CYS A 158 7.30 -1.73 -14.25
N VAL A 159 6.96 -2.41 -15.35
CA VAL A 159 5.69 -3.13 -15.51
C VAL A 159 5.54 -4.20 -14.43
N ASP A 160 6.55 -5.06 -14.25
CA ASP A 160 6.45 -6.20 -13.33
C ASP A 160 6.41 -5.74 -11.85
N MET A 161 7.19 -4.72 -11.49
CA MET A 161 7.13 -4.10 -10.15
C MET A 161 5.76 -3.44 -9.88
N CYS A 162 5.21 -2.71 -10.86
CA CYS A 162 3.94 -2.02 -10.70
C CYS A 162 2.77 -3.01 -10.64
N LEU A 163 2.78 -4.05 -11.49
CA LEU A 163 1.84 -5.17 -11.42
C LEU A 163 1.92 -5.86 -10.05
N ASN A 164 3.12 -6.18 -9.57
CA ASN A 164 3.30 -6.83 -8.28
C ASN A 164 2.77 -5.97 -7.12
N TRP A 165 2.97 -4.65 -7.15
CA TRP A 165 2.36 -3.71 -6.21
C TRP A 165 0.82 -3.73 -6.28
N LEU A 166 0.23 -3.63 -7.46
CA LEU A 166 -1.23 -3.59 -7.62
C LEU A 166 -1.89 -4.90 -7.19
N LEU A 167 -1.31 -6.06 -7.55
CA LEU A 167 -1.78 -7.37 -7.11
C LEU A 167 -1.64 -7.54 -5.59
N ASN A 168 -0.58 -7.02 -4.98
CA ASN A 168 -0.44 -6.97 -3.53
C ASN A 168 -1.57 -6.19 -2.86
N VAL A 169 -1.90 -5.01 -3.39
CA VAL A 169 -2.94 -4.15 -2.82
C VAL A 169 -4.35 -4.71 -3.05
N TYR A 170 -4.65 -5.21 -4.24
CA TYR A 170 -6.03 -5.46 -4.69
C TYR A 170 -6.36 -6.94 -5.02
N ASP A 171 -5.36 -7.81 -5.20
CA ASP A 171 -5.54 -9.24 -5.46
C ASP A 171 -4.67 -10.10 -4.53
N SER A 172 -4.81 -9.89 -3.22
CA SER A 172 -4.06 -10.64 -2.20
C SER A 172 -4.30 -12.17 -2.25
N ALA A 173 -5.41 -12.60 -2.82
CA ALA A 173 -5.75 -14.02 -3.01
C ALA A 173 -5.09 -14.63 -4.26
N ARG A 174 -4.49 -13.82 -5.14
CA ARG A 174 -3.83 -14.26 -6.39
C ARG A 174 -4.79 -14.99 -7.32
N ASN A 175 -5.98 -14.39 -7.49
CA ASN A 175 -7.00 -14.88 -8.43
C ASN A 175 -6.72 -14.43 -9.88
N GLY A 176 -5.82 -13.47 -10.08
CA GLY A 176 -5.48 -12.93 -11.40
C GLY A 176 -6.54 -12.02 -11.99
N LYS A 177 -7.41 -11.45 -11.13
CA LYS A 177 -8.54 -10.60 -11.52
C LYS A 177 -8.57 -9.34 -10.65
N MET A 178 -8.77 -8.18 -11.28
CA MET A 178 -8.79 -6.88 -10.61
C MET A 178 -9.83 -5.96 -11.24
N ARG A 179 -10.61 -5.24 -10.43
CA ARG A 179 -11.55 -4.26 -10.97
C ARG A 179 -10.80 -3.07 -11.58
N ALA A 180 -11.30 -2.54 -12.69
CA ALA A 180 -10.76 -1.34 -13.33
C ALA A 180 -10.73 -0.14 -12.37
N LEU A 181 -11.73 -0.01 -11.47
CA LEU A 181 -11.72 1.01 -10.42
C LEU A 181 -10.51 0.87 -9.47
N SER A 182 -10.16 -0.35 -9.08
CA SER A 182 -8.99 -0.65 -8.23
C SER A 182 -7.68 -0.31 -8.94
N PHE A 183 -7.56 -0.72 -10.21
CA PHE A 183 -6.40 -0.41 -11.06
C PHE A 183 -6.19 1.10 -11.19
N LYS A 184 -7.26 1.85 -11.53
CA LYS A 184 -7.25 3.32 -11.59
C LYS A 184 -6.91 3.96 -10.24
N MET A 185 -7.49 3.48 -9.14
CA MET A 185 -7.21 4.00 -7.80
C MET A 185 -5.72 3.88 -7.46
N GLY A 186 -5.12 2.71 -7.69
CA GLY A 186 -3.70 2.46 -7.43
C GLY A 186 -2.77 3.38 -8.21
N LEU A 187 -3.03 3.56 -9.51
CA LEU A 187 -2.20 4.37 -10.40
C LEU A 187 -2.40 5.87 -10.18
N VAL A 188 -3.64 6.35 -10.12
CA VAL A 188 -3.94 7.79 -9.99
C VAL A 188 -3.53 8.33 -8.62
N SER A 189 -3.65 7.53 -7.56
CA SER A 189 -3.18 7.95 -6.23
C SER A 189 -1.68 8.26 -6.23
N LEU A 190 -0.90 7.50 -7.01
CA LEU A 190 0.56 7.57 -7.05
C LEU A 190 1.11 8.38 -8.25
N CYS A 191 0.28 8.85 -9.18
CA CYS A 191 0.78 9.65 -10.32
C CYS A 191 1.27 11.05 -9.90
N ASN A 192 1.94 11.75 -10.80
CA ASN A 192 2.34 13.15 -10.64
C ASN A 192 1.24 14.10 -11.13
N ALA A 193 0.36 14.49 -10.22
CA ALA A 193 -0.69 15.46 -10.47
C ALA A 193 -1.06 16.19 -9.18
N ASP A 194 -1.65 17.38 -9.34
CA ASP A 194 -2.22 18.10 -8.20
C ASP A 194 -3.25 17.23 -7.48
N VAL A 195 -3.24 17.32 -6.15
CA VAL A 195 -4.08 16.47 -5.30
C VAL A 195 -5.57 16.70 -5.56
N GLN A 196 -6.00 17.92 -5.90
CA GLN A 196 -7.40 18.18 -6.24
C GLN A 196 -7.80 17.55 -7.57
N GLU A 197 -6.90 17.53 -8.56
CA GLU A 197 -7.17 16.87 -9.85
C GLU A 197 -7.31 15.35 -9.68
N LYS A 198 -6.49 14.75 -8.81
CA LYS A 198 -6.67 13.34 -8.42
C LYS A 198 -8.03 13.10 -7.78
N TYR A 199 -8.45 13.94 -6.84
CA TYR A 199 -9.76 13.82 -6.19
C TYR A 199 -10.90 13.93 -7.19
N LYS A 200 -10.86 14.91 -8.09
CA LYS A 200 -11.86 15.09 -9.15
C LYS A 200 -11.93 13.87 -10.06
N TYR A 201 -10.77 13.37 -10.51
CA TYR A 201 -10.72 12.20 -11.38
C TYR A 201 -11.31 10.96 -10.71
N LEU A 202 -10.85 10.65 -9.50
CA LEU A 202 -11.28 9.49 -8.72
C LEU A 202 -12.77 9.53 -8.37
N PHE A 203 -13.28 10.70 -7.98
CA PHE A 203 -14.72 10.89 -7.72
C PHE A 203 -15.57 10.64 -8.98
N ARG A 204 -15.11 11.12 -10.14
CA ARG A 204 -15.81 10.88 -11.41
C ARG A 204 -15.88 9.39 -11.79
N GLN A 205 -14.94 8.56 -11.33
CA GLN A 205 -14.99 7.11 -11.62
C GLN A 205 -16.15 6.39 -10.94
N VAL A 206 -16.75 6.98 -9.90
CA VAL A 206 -17.89 6.43 -9.18
C VAL A 206 -19.16 7.30 -9.30
N SER A 207 -19.09 8.40 -10.05
CA SER A 207 -20.24 9.27 -10.27
C SER A 207 -21.18 8.68 -11.32
N GLY A 208 -22.48 8.71 -11.06
CA GLY A 208 -23.52 8.32 -12.02
C GLY A 208 -23.76 9.38 -13.11
N ALA A 209 -24.73 9.09 -13.98
CA ALA A 209 -25.18 10.04 -15.00
C ALA A 209 -25.58 11.38 -14.34
N GLY A 210 -25.00 12.49 -14.80
CA GLY A 210 -25.21 13.82 -14.21
C GLY A 210 -24.19 14.25 -13.14
N GLY A 211 -23.16 13.43 -12.85
CA GLY A 211 -22.08 13.83 -11.93
C GLY A 211 -22.43 13.75 -10.45
N LEU A 212 -23.50 13.02 -10.11
CA LEU A 212 -23.97 12.77 -8.76
C LEU A 212 -23.47 11.42 -8.25
N THR A 213 -23.08 11.35 -6.99
CA THR A 213 -22.60 10.12 -6.32
C THR A 213 -23.40 9.87 -5.04
N ASP A 214 -24.04 8.71 -4.92
CA ASP A 214 -24.74 8.30 -3.70
C ASP A 214 -23.77 7.67 -2.65
N GLN A 215 -24.31 7.26 -1.50
CA GLN A 215 -23.49 6.66 -0.44
C GLN A 215 -22.81 5.35 -0.85
N ARG A 216 -23.49 4.51 -1.66
CA ARG A 216 -22.97 3.23 -2.13
C ARG A 216 -21.77 3.43 -3.03
N HIS A 217 -21.89 4.33 -4.01
CA HIS A 217 -20.81 4.65 -4.94
C HIS A 217 -19.61 5.31 -4.25
N LEU A 218 -19.86 6.21 -3.28
CA LEU A 218 -18.78 6.77 -2.47
C LEU A 218 -18.09 5.69 -1.61
N SER A 219 -18.86 4.74 -1.07
CA SER A 219 -18.33 3.61 -0.30
C SER A 219 -17.36 2.77 -1.15
N LEU A 220 -17.69 2.48 -2.42
CA LEU A 220 -16.78 1.80 -3.36
C LEU A 220 -15.45 2.53 -3.49
N LEU A 221 -15.48 3.85 -3.70
CA LEU A 221 -14.26 4.65 -3.84
C LEU A 221 -13.37 4.60 -2.59
N LEU A 222 -13.96 4.78 -1.42
CA LEU A 222 -13.23 4.75 -0.15
C LEU A 222 -12.71 3.35 0.18
N HIS A 223 -13.45 2.30 -0.21
CA HIS A 223 -13.00 0.92 -0.10
C HIS A 223 -11.77 0.63 -0.96
N GLU A 224 -11.67 1.17 -2.16
CA GLU A 224 -10.45 1.06 -2.98
C GLU A 224 -9.29 1.85 -2.37
N ALA A 225 -9.56 3.06 -1.87
CA ALA A 225 -8.54 3.93 -1.33
C ALA A 225 -7.89 3.37 -0.05
N ILE A 226 -8.67 2.73 0.82
CA ILE A 226 -8.18 2.19 2.10
C ILE A 226 -7.31 0.93 1.94
N GLN A 227 -7.37 0.25 0.78
CA GLN A 227 -6.50 -0.91 0.52
C GLN A 227 -5.01 -0.53 0.47
N ILE A 228 -4.69 0.68 -0.02
CA ILE A 228 -3.31 1.17 -0.14
C ILE A 228 -2.61 1.24 1.23
N PRO A 229 -3.12 1.97 2.24
CA PRO A 229 -2.54 1.95 3.58
C PRO A 229 -2.69 0.60 4.28
N ARG A 230 -3.70 -0.22 3.93
CA ARG A 230 -3.82 -1.60 4.43
C ARG A 230 -2.65 -2.47 3.99
N GLN A 231 -2.23 -2.38 2.73
CA GLN A 231 -1.08 -3.12 2.23
C GLN A 231 0.22 -2.77 2.95
N LEU A 232 0.33 -1.54 3.46
CA LEU A 232 1.47 -1.10 4.27
C LEU A 232 1.36 -1.44 5.76
N GLY A 233 0.28 -2.11 6.18
CA GLY A 233 0.01 -2.42 7.59
C GLY A 233 -0.44 -1.23 8.44
N GLU A 234 -0.90 -0.15 7.82
CA GLU A 234 -1.18 1.13 8.50
C GLU A 234 -2.69 1.45 8.63
N VAL A 235 -3.57 0.57 8.13
CA VAL A 235 -5.04 0.79 8.06
C VAL A 235 -5.69 1.18 9.38
N ALA A 236 -5.20 0.66 10.52
CA ALA A 236 -5.74 0.98 11.84
C ALA A 236 -5.66 2.48 12.14
N ALA A 237 -4.64 3.17 11.61
CA ALA A 237 -4.48 4.60 11.77
C ALA A 237 -5.44 5.43 10.90
N PHE A 238 -6.12 4.82 9.93
CA PHE A 238 -6.97 5.52 8.94
C PHE A 238 -8.46 5.17 9.10
N GLY A 239 -8.89 4.77 10.31
CA GLY A 239 -10.28 4.44 10.62
C GLY A 239 -10.65 2.96 10.45
N GLY A 240 -9.66 2.11 10.12
CA GLY A 240 -9.90 0.68 9.88
C GLY A 240 -10.46 0.40 8.49
N SER A 241 -10.81 -0.85 8.22
CA SER A 241 -11.32 -1.28 6.90
C SER A 241 -12.80 -0.91 6.66
N ASN A 242 -13.53 -0.52 7.70
CA ASN A 242 -14.92 -0.09 7.57
C ASN A 242 -14.98 1.40 7.18
N VAL A 243 -15.42 1.69 5.96
CA VAL A 243 -15.46 3.05 5.41
C VAL A 243 -16.77 3.79 5.71
N GLU A 244 -17.79 3.11 6.22
CA GLU A 244 -19.12 3.67 6.46
C GLU A 244 -19.13 4.94 7.34
N PRO A 245 -18.32 5.04 8.42
CA PRO A 245 -18.21 6.29 9.17
C PRO A 245 -17.69 7.46 8.33
N SER A 246 -16.76 7.21 7.41
CA SER A 246 -16.23 8.22 6.49
C SER A 246 -17.25 8.62 5.43
N VAL A 247 -18.01 7.66 4.88
CA VAL A 247 -19.12 7.94 3.95
C VAL A 247 -20.14 8.85 4.62
N ARG A 248 -20.64 8.48 5.80
CA ARG A 248 -21.56 9.33 6.59
C ARG A 248 -20.95 10.69 6.89
N SER A 249 -19.65 10.75 7.18
CA SER A 249 -18.98 12.02 7.43
C SER A 249 -18.93 12.93 6.20
N CYS A 250 -18.77 12.37 5.00
CA CYS A 250 -18.80 13.12 3.76
C CYS A 250 -20.21 13.66 3.49
N PHE A 251 -21.25 12.84 3.64
CA PHE A 251 -22.64 13.27 3.43
C PHE A 251 -23.12 14.35 4.40
N ARG A 252 -22.45 14.56 5.54
CA ARG A 252 -22.72 15.71 6.42
C ARG A 252 -22.37 17.06 5.80
N VAL A 253 -21.53 17.12 4.76
CA VAL A 253 -21.26 18.37 4.03
C VAL A 253 -22.41 18.75 3.08
N ALA A 254 -23.33 17.81 2.82
CA ALA A 254 -24.50 18.01 1.98
C ALA A 254 -25.79 17.52 2.68
N PRO A 255 -26.22 18.18 3.78
CA PRO A 255 -27.35 17.71 4.58
C PRO A 255 -28.63 17.56 3.77
N GLY A 256 -29.35 16.44 3.97
CA GLY A 256 -30.63 16.17 3.32
C GLY A 256 -30.55 15.76 1.84
N LYS A 257 -29.37 15.73 1.23
CA LYS A 257 -29.21 15.29 -0.17
C LYS A 257 -28.96 13.76 -0.23
N PRO A 258 -29.65 13.02 -1.13
CA PRO A 258 -29.42 11.60 -1.32
C PRO A 258 -28.12 11.29 -2.09
N ALA A 259 -27.57 12.29 -2.79
CA ALA A 259 -26.32 12.20 -3.55
C ALA A 259 -25.52 13.51 -3.44
N ILE A 260 -24.21 13.41 -3.63
CA ILE A 260 -23.27 14.53 -3.58
C ILE A 260 -22.66 14.81 -4.96
N GLU A 261 -22.27 16.06 -5.17
CA GLU A 261 -21.48 16.49 -6.33
C GLU A 261 -19.99 16.55 -5.96
N VAL A 262 -19.13 16.69 -6.98
CA VAL A 262 -17.68 16.82 -6.81
C VAL A 262 -17.28 17.99 -5.89
N SER A 263 -18.04 19.09 -5.90
CA SER A 263 -17.82 20.27 -5.03
C SER A 263 -17.88 19.90 -3.55
N HIS A 264 -18.94 19.21 -3.14
CA HIS A 264 -19.15 18.72 -1.77
C HIS A 264 -18.04 17.72 -1.37
N PHE A 265 -17.65 16.82 -2.29
CA PHE A 265 -16.55 15.89 -2.03
C PHE A 265 -15.22 16.62 -1.82
N LEU A 266 -14.90 17.62 -2.65
CA LEU A 266 -13.68 18.42 -2.51
C LEU A 266 -13.67 19.23 -1.21
N GLU A 267 -14.82 19.76 -0.78
CA GLU A 267 -14.96 20.41 0.53
C GLU A 267 -14.63 19.45 1.66
N TRP A 268 -15.21 18.24 1.66
CA TRP A 268 -14.90 17.21 2.65
C TRP A 268 -13.42 16.82 2.64
N MET A 269 -12.82 16.63 1.45
CA MET A 269 -11.40 16.29 1.31
C MET A 269 -10.46 17.40 1.79
N SER A 270 -10.89 18.67 1.72
CA SER A 270 -10.14 19.81 2.25
C SER A 270 -9.99 19.79 3.78
N LEU A 271 -10.88 19.06 4.47
CA LEU A 271 -10.81 18.81 5.91
C LEU A 271 -9.80 17.70 6.26
N GLU A 272 -9.18 17.07 5.26
CA GLU A 272 -8.23 15.95 5.41
C GLU A 272 -8.81 14.81 6.26
N PRO A 273 -9.91 14.17 5.82
CA PRO A 273 -10.58 13.15 6.60
C PRO A 273 -9.66 11.97 6.90
N GLN A 274 -9.81 11.36 8.08
CA GLN A 274 -8.88 10.35 8.58
C GLN A 274 -8.69 9.19 7.60
N SER A 275 -9.69 8.78 6.83
CA SER A 275 -9.56 7.69 5.84
C SER A 275 -8.74 8.05 4.60
N MET A 276 -8.54 9.35 4.31
CA MET A 276 -7.87 9.82 3.09
C MET A 276 -6.65 10.69 3.35
N VAL A 277 -6.37 11.09 4.59
CA VAL A 277 -5.30 12.05 4.95
C VAL A 277 -3.90 11.62 4.47
N TRP A 278 -3.66 10.33 4.22
CA TRP A 278 -2.38 9.85 3.66
C TRP A 278 -2.07 10.41 2.27
N LEU A 279 -3.09 10.66 1.43
CA LEU A 279 -2.92 11.13 0.05
C LEU A 279 -2.47 12.61 -0.06
N PRO A 280 -3.10 13.59 0.63
CA PRO A 280 -2.60 14.96 0.65
C PRO A 280 -1.25 15.06 1.39
N VAL A 281 -1.00 14.22 2.41
CA VAL A 281 0.31 14.18 3.08
C VAL A 281 1.39 13.65 2.13
N LEU A 282 1.11 12.64 1.30
CA LEU A 282 2.04 12.17 0.25
C LEU A 282 2.44 13.30 -0.70
N HIS A 283 1.47 14.11 -1.13
CA HIS A 283 1.74 15.27 -1.98
C HIS A 283 2.65 16.30 -1.29
N ARG A 284 2.39 16.58 -0.01
CA ARG A 284 3.27 17.47 0.78
C ARG A 284 4.67 16.90 0.98
N VAL A 285 4.80 15.58 1.18
CA VAL A 285 6.10 14.89 1.27
C VAL A 285 6.87 15.09 -0.04
N ALA A 286 6.24 14.86 -1.19
CA ALA A 286 6.86 15.06 -2.50
C ALA A 286 7.34 16.50 -2.70
N ALA A 287 6.51 17.50 -2.36
CA ALA A 287 6.88 18.91 -2.46
C ALA A 287 8.01 19.32 -1.49
N ALA A 288 8.05 18.72 -0.29
CA ALA A 288 9.04 19.04 0.72
C ALA A 288 10.47 18.58 0.33
N GLU A 289 10.62 17.47 -0.41
CA GLU A 289 11.91 16.83 -0.70
C GLU A 289 12.97 17.78 -1.28
N SER A 290 12.58 18.67 -2.19
CA SER A 290 13.47 19.64 -2.84
C SER A 290 13.55 20.98 -2.10
N THR A 291 12.74 21.18 -1.06
CA THR A 291 12.61 22.47 -0.37
C THR A 291 13.71 22.65 0.68
N LYS A 292 14.27 23.87 0.70
CA LYS A 292 15.25 24.33 1.69
C LYS A 292 14.74 25.58 2.38
N HIS A 293 14.79 25.59 3.69
CA HIS A 293 14.43 26.74 4.52
C HIS A 293 15.69 27.31 5.19
N GLN A 294 15.92 28.61 5.02
CA GLN A 294 16.94 29.36 5.74
C GLN A 294 16.52 29.58 7.21
N ALA A 295 16.40 28.47 7.94
CA ALA A 295 16.03 28.41 9.34
C ALA A 295 16.91 27.36 10.02
N LYS A 296 17.26 27.61 11.29
CA LYS A 296 18.07 26.71 12.11
C LYS A 296 17.15 25.87 12.99
N CYS A 297 17.32 24.54 12.96
CA CYS A 297 16.54 23.68 13.83
C CYS A 297 16.87 23.94 15.30
N TYR A 298 15.83 24.11 16.13
CA TYR A 298 15.96 24.32 17.56
C TYR A 298 16.56 23.11 18.29
N VAL A 299 16.28 21.89 17.82
CA VAL A 299 16.69 20.63 18.45
C VAL A 299 18.10 20.23 18.02
N CYS A 300 18.31 19.85 16.75
CA CYS A 300 19.60 19.36 16.26
C CYS A 300 20.56 20.45 15.76
N LYS A 301 20.15 21.73 15.77
CA LYS A 301 20.94 22.87 15.31
C LYS A 301 21.33 22.87 13.83
N GLN A 302 20.86 21.91 13.03
CA GLN A 302 21.08 21.86 11.58
C GLN A 302 20.48 23.09 10.88
N CYS A 303 21.25 23.64 9.92
CA CYS A 303 20.86 24.75 9.05
C CYS A 303 21.57 24.57 7.69
N PRO A 304 20.89 24.75 6.55
CA PRO A 304 19.45 24.99 6.40
C PRO A 304 18.61 23.75 6.76
N ILE A 305 17.34 23.95 7.14
CA ILE A 305 16.37 22.86 7.24
C ILE A 305 16.01 22.42 5.81
N LYS A 306 16.20 21.12 5.51
CA LYS A 306 15.78 20.48 4.26
C LYS A 306 14.50 19.67 4.52
N GLY A 307 13.59 19.61 3.56
CA GLY A 307 12.31 18.94 3.77
C GLY A 307 11.33 19.82 4.53
N PHE A 308 10.47 19.19 5.33
CA PHE A 308 9.52 19.90 6.18
C PHE A 308 10.22 20.78 7.22
N ARG A 309 9.66 21.99 7.40
CA ARG A 309 9.92 22.88 8.54
C ARG A 309 8.66 22.99 9.40
N TYR A 310 8.82 22.71 10.69
CA TYR A 310 7.75 22.80 11.67
C TYR A 310 8.00 23.99 12.60
N ARG A 311 7.14 25.01 12.54
CA ARG A 311 7.27 26.21 13.38
C ARG A 311 6.30 26.16 14.55
N SER A 312 6.79 26.43 15.76
CA SER A 312 5.93 26.60 16.92
C SER A 312 5.08 27.87 16.79
N LEU A 313 3.78 27.75 17.02
CA LEU A 313 2.87 28.89 17.11
C LEU A 313 2.76 29.48 18.53
N LYS A 314 3.48 28.91 19.49
CA LYS A 314 3.53 29.38 20.89
C LYS A 314 4.86 30.07 21.21
N GLN A 315 5.97 29.46 20.78
CA GLN A 315 7.31 29.97 21.04
C GLN A 315 7.83 30.71 19.81
N PHE A 316 8.35 31.91 20.03
CA PHE A 316 8.87 32.73 18.94
C PHE A 316 10.16 32.12 18.37
N ASN A 317 10.28 32.10 17.04
CA ASN A 317 11.47 31.59 16.32
C ASN A 317 11.92 30.18 16.72
N VAL A 318 10.97 29.30 17.08
CA VAL A 318 11.25 27.88 17.28
C VAL A 318 10.84 27.11 16.04
N ASP A 319 11.86 26.74 15.26
CA ASP A 319 11.75 25.92 14.06
C ASP A 319 12.33 24.53 14.31
N ILE A 320 11.64 23.49 13.85
CA ILE A 320 12.02 22.09 14.04
C ILE A 320 12.11 21.45 12.66
N CYS A 321 13.21 20.73 12.40
CA CYS A 321 13.38 20.03 11.13
C CYS A 321 12.54 18.76 11.07
N GLN A 322 12.30 18.27 9.86
CA GLN A 322 11.62 17.01 9.57
C GLN A 322 12.03 15.87 10.49
N THR A 323 13.32 15.55 10.55
CA THR A 323 13.82 14.41 11.35
C THR A 323 13.50 14.56 12.83
N CYS A 324 13.74 15.74 13.41
CA CYS A 324 13.50 15.95 14.84
C CYS A 324 12.02 15.90 15.20
N PHE A 325 11.16 16.49 14.36
CA PHE A 325 9.72 16.47 14.58
C PHE A 325 9.16 15.05 14.47
N LEU A 326 9.43 14.36 13.36
CA LEU A 326 8.84 13.06 13.05
C LEU A 326 9.30 11.93 13.98
N THR A 327 10.53 12.00 14.49
CA THR A 327 11.03 11.04 15.50
C THR A 327 10.74 11.48 16.93
N GLY A 328 10.13 12.66 17.12
CA GLY A 328 9.84 13.21 18.45
C GLY A 328 11.08 13.49 19.29
N ARG A 329 12.20 13.88 18.68
CA ARG A 329 13.40 14.31 19.42
C ARG A 329 13.12 15.63 20.12
N THR A 330 13.42 15.69 21.43
CA THR A 330 13.24 16.90 22.24
C THR A 330 14.55 17.31 22.90
N THR A 331 14.78 18.62 23.04
CA THR A 331 15.81 19.15 23.93
C THR A 331 15.20 19.34 25.32
N LYS A 332 15.80 18.74 26.35
CA LYS A 332 15.39 18.84 27.78
C LYS A 332 14.04 18.19 28.15
N GLY A 333 13.62 17.13 27.46
CA GLY A 333 12.46 16.31 27.86
C GLY A 333 11.08 16.96 27.78
N LYS A 334 10.96 18.19 27.25
CA LYS A 334 9.66 18.85 27.07
C LYS A 334 8.94 18.30 25.84
N LYS A 335 7.82 17.60 26.03
CA LYS A 335 6.93 17.14 24.93
C LYS A 335 6.51 18.33 24.07
N LEU A 336 6.55 18.16 22.75
CA LEU A 336 6.15 19.15 21.74
C LEU A 336 4.62 19.28 21.65
N HIS A 337 3.96 19.59 22.77
CA HIS A 337 2.51 19.77 22.82
C HIS A 337 2.12 21.22 22.51
N TYR A 338 2.50 21.71 21.32
CA TYR A 338 2.19 23.06 20.88
C TYR A 338 1.53 23.02 19.50
N PRO A 339 0.62 23.96 19.21
CA PRO A 339 0.16 24.15 17.83
C PRO A 339 1.37 24.42 16.95
N ILE A 340 1.55 23.60 15.93
CA ILE A 340 2.68 23.66 14.99
C ILE A 340 2.14 24.01 13.62
N MET A 341 2.85 24.90 12.93
CA MET A 341 2.62 25.17 11.53
C MET A 341 3.63 24.41 10.69
N GLU A 342 3.14 23.69 9.69
CA GLU A 342 3.96 22.98 8.71
C GLU A 342 4.26 23.89 7.52
N TYR A 343 5.53 23.91 7.10
CA TYR A 343 5.96 24.48 5.82
C TYR A 343 6.68 23.41 5.01
N TYR A 344 6.33 23.33 3.73
CA TYR A 344 6.88 22.39 2.75
C TYR A 344 7.19 23.06 1.41
N THR A 345 6.94 24.37 1.28
CA THR A 345 7.32 25.23 0.16
C THR A 345 8.20 26.38 0.67
N PRO A 346 9.02 27.02 -0.19
CA PRO A 346 9.81 28.18 0.20
C PRO A 346 8.90 29.30 0.76
N THR A 347 9.07 29.63 2.03
CA THR A 347 8.29 30.71 2.68
C THR A 347 8.54 32.05 2.03
N THR A 348 7.48 32.67 1.52
CA THR A 348 7.47 34.05 1.02
C THR A 348 7.44 35.06 2.18
N SER A 349 7.86 36.31 1.93
CA SER A 349 7.89 37.37 2.96
C SER A 349 6.49 37.67 3.55
N GLY A 350 5.43 37.59 2.72
CA GLY A 350 4.05 37.79 3.16
C GLY A 350 3.52 36.70 4.09
N GLU A 351 3.93 35.44 3.91
CA GLU A 351 3.60 34.34 4.82
C GLU A 351 4.22 34.55 6.20
N ARG A 352 5.50 34.95 6.24
CA ARG A 352 6.19 35.26 7.50
C ARG A 352 5.46 36.32 8.33
N MET A 353 4.85 37.32 7.68
CA MET A 353 4.09 38.38 8.35
C MET A 353 2.72 37.90 8.86
N ARG A 354 2.00 37.08 8.09
CA ARG A 354 0.75 36.45 8.56
C ARG A 354 0.99 35.54 9.77
N ASP A 355 2.11 34.83 9.76
CA ASP A 355 2.45 33.89 10.83
C ASP A 355 2.91 34.59 12.10
N PHE A 356 3.56 35.74 11.95
CA PHE A 356 3.85 36.65 13.04
C PHE A 356 2.55 37.12 13.72
N ALA A 357 1.58 37.59 12.93
CA ALA A 357 0.27 37.99 13.44
C ALA A 357 -0.50 36.83 14.11
N LYS A 358 -0.45 35.62 13.52
CA LYS A 358 -1.10 34.42 14.08
C LYS A 358 -0.44 33.94 15.37
N THR A 359 0.88 34.03 15.48
CA THR A 359 1.64 33.69 16.70
C THR A 359 1.30 34.67 17.83
N LEU A 360 1.20 35.97 17.53
CA LEU A 360 0.76 36.98 18.50
C LEU A 360 -0.68 36.71 18.97
N LYS A 361 -1.62 36.48 18.03
CA LYS A 361 -3.01 36.16 18.36
C LYS A 361 -3.15 34.89 19.22
N ASN A 362 -2.30 33.89 18.98
CA ASN A 362 -2.29 32.63 19.72
C ASN A 362 -1.69 32.74 21.12
N LYS A 363 -0.74 33.66 21.37
CA LYS A 363 -0.18 33.90 22.71
C LYS A 363 -1.22 34.38 23.72
N PHE A 364 -2.25 35.11 23.25
CA PHE A 364 -3.34 35.61 24.10
C PHE A 364 -4.51 34.63 24.26
N ARG A 365 -4.43 33.42 23.67
CA ARG A 365 -5.50 32.41 23.76
C ARG A 365 -5.22 31.44 24.92
N SER A 366 -6.26 31.12 25.68
CA SER A 366 -6.16 30.29 26.89
C SER A 366 -5.80 28.83 26.57
N LYS A 367 -5.26 28.08 27.56
CA LYS A 367 -5.05 26.62 27.43
C LYS A 367 -6.34 25.89 27.00
N GLN A 368 -7.48 26.34 27.52
CA GLN A 368 -8.81 25.78 27.25
C GLN A 368 -9.27 25.98 25.79
N TYR A 369 -8.82 27.05 25.14
CA TYR A 369 -9.06 27.30 23.71
C TYR A 369 -8.37 26.25 22.83
N PHE A 370 -7.12 25.87 23.14
CA PHE A 370 -6.38 24.89 22.34
C PHE A 370 -6.84 23.45 22.56
N THR A 371 -7.40 23.12 23.73
CA THR A 371 -8.06 21.82 23.97
C THR A 371 -9.39 21.69 23.24
N LYS A 372 -10.13 22.79 23.02
CA LYS A 372 -11.40 22.79 22.27
C LYS A 372 -11.22 22.91 20.75
N HIS A 373 -10.06 23.42 20.30
CA HIS A 373 -9.73 23.58 18.89
C HIS A 373 -8.37 22.94 18.54
N PRO A 374 -8.23 21.61 18.66
CA PRO A 374 -7.05 20.92 18.14
C PRO A 374 -7.01 21.10 16.61
N GLN A 375 -6.04 21.85 16.10
CA GLN A 375 -5.87 22.01 14.65
C GLN A 375 -5.05 20.84 14.09
N ARG A 376 -5.64 20.16 13.11
CA ARG A 376 -5.11 19.05 12.28
C ARG A 376 -4.52 17.90 13.11
N GLY A 377 -5.36 16.88 13.33
CA GLY A 377 -5.01 15.69 14.09
C GLY A 377 -4.03 14.79 13.35
N TYR A 378 -2.74 15.08 13.44
CA TYR A 378 -1.71 14.06 13.21
C TYR A 378 -1.66 13.21 14.47
N LEU A 379 -2.40 12.11 14.50
CA LEU A 379 -2.45 11.22 15.65
C LEU A 379 -1.05 10.66 15.93
N PRO A 380 -0.43 10.97 17.08
CA PRO A 380 0.77 10.26 17.50
C PRO A 380 0.39 8.81 17.70
N VAL A 381 1.21 7.89 17.17
CA VAL A 381 1.04 6.47 17.46
C VAL A 381 1.27 6.28 18.96
N GLN A 382 0.23 5.89 19.68
CA GLN A 382 0.36 5.48 21.07
C GLN A 382 1.18 4.19 21.11
N SER A 383 2.47 4.31 21.41
CA SER A 383 3.26 3.17 21.86
C SER A 383 2.70 2.73 23.21
N VAL A 384 2.32 1.46 23.32
CA VAL A 384 1.70 0.81 24.49
C VAL A 384 2.58 0.89 25.77
N LEU A 385 3.74 1.55 25.73
CA LEU A 385 4.73 1.61 26.81
C LEU A 385 4.81 2.97 27.53
N GLU A 386 4.13 4.03 27.08
CA GLU A 386 4.08 5.29 27.85
C GLU A 386 2.87 5.29 28.81
N ALA A 387 2.93 4.44 29.83
CA ALA A 387 2.11 4.62 31.03
C ALA A 387 2.66 5.81 31.83
N GLU A 388 2.17 7.02 31.55
CA GLU A 388 2.29 8.14 32.49
C GLU A 388 1.11 8.08 33.47
N SER A 389 1.47 7.99 34.75
CA SER A 389 0.60 7.99 35.92
C SER A 389 -0.25 9.25 36.06
N THR A 390 -1.51 9.05 36.50
CA THR A 390 -2.42 9.99 37.22
C THR A 390 -2.94 11.22 36.44
N GLU A 391 -4.24 11.55 36.35
CA GLU A 391 -5.46 11.16 37.07
C GLU A 391 -6.69 11.21 36.10
N THR A 392 -7.63 10.28 36.27
CA THR A 392 -8.97 10.32 35.65
C THR A 392 -9.88 11.36 36.30
N PRO A 393 -10.84 11.92 35.55
CA PRO A 393 -12.22 11.74 35.96
C PRO A 393 -13.03 10.97 34.91
N CYS A 394 -13.83 10.07 35.45
CA CYS A 394 -14.68 9.09 34.80
C CYS A 394 -15.80 9.72 33.94
N SER A 395 -16.01 9.19 32.74
CA SER A 395 -17.35 8.95 32.16
C SER A 395 -17.23 8.10 30.90
N SER A 396 -17.37 6.79 31.06
CA SER A 396 -17.71 5.88 29.96
C SER A 396 -18.83 4.96 30.45
N PRO A 397 -19.92 4.76 29.68
CA PRO A 397 -20.90 3.76 30.01
C PRO A 397 -20.29 2.37 29.79
N LYS A 398 -20.45 1.52 30.81
CA LYS A 398 -20.06 0.10 30.87
C LYS A 398 -20.81 -0.70 29.81
N LEU A 399 -20.14 -1.69 29.18
CA LEU A 399 -20.63 -3.02 28.75
C LEU A 399 -19.46 -3.82 28.10
N PRO A 400 -19.53 -5.17 27.99
CA PRO A 400 -18.72 -6.04 28.84
C PRO A 400 -17.46 -6.61 28.19
N HIS A 401 -16.58 -7.02 29.08
CA HIS A 401 -15.21 -7.45 28.94
C HIS A 401 -15.12 -8.91 28.43
N ALA A 402 -14.99 -9.11 27.12
CA ALA A 402 -14.57 -10.40 26.56
C ALA A 402 -14.03 -10.17 25.14
N ASP A 403 -12.73 -9.91 24.99
CA ASP A 403 -12.01 -10.15 23.70
C ASP A 403 -10.51 -9.80 23.72
N THR A 404 -9.93 -9.46 24.88
CA THR A 404 -8.48 -9.23 24.96
C THR A 404 -7.67 -10.53 24.92
N HIS A 405 -8.20 -11.64 25.44
CA HIS A 405 -7.52 -12.95 25.38
C HIS A 405 -7.65 -13.63 24.00
N SER A 406 -8.81 -13.54 23.34
CA SER A 406 -9.03 -14.08 21.99
C SER A 406 -8.11 -13.43 20.93
N ARG A 407 -7.80 -12.14 21.10
CA ARG A 407 -6.92 -11.39 20.18
C ARG A 407 -5.44 -11.78 20.33
N ILE A 408 -4.98 -12.12 21.53
CA ILE A 408 -3.59 -12.58 21.75
C ILE A 408 -3.40 -13.99 21.19
N GLU A 409 -4.38 -14.88 21.36
CA GLU A 409 -4.37 -16.21 20.75
C GLU A 409 -4.36 -16.15 19.21
N HIS A 410 -5.07 -15.18 18.62
CA HIS A 410 -5.11 -15.02 17.17
C HIS A 410 -3.78 -14.54 16.55
N TYR A 411 -2.96 -13.80 17.31
CA TYR A 411 -1.60 -13.40 16.91
C TYR A 411 -0.58 -14.53 17.14
N ALA A 412 -0.70 -15.29 18.24
CA ALA A 412 0.13 -16.46 18.50
C ALA A 412 -0.11 -17.57 17.47
N SER A 413 -1.37 -17.81 17.11
CA SER A 413 -1.77 -18.80 16.10
C SER A 413 -1.25 -18.46 14.71
N ARG A 414 -1.14 -17.16 14.35
CA ARG A 414 -0.58 -16.73 13.05
C ARG A 414 0.93 -16.90 12.96
N ARG A 415 1.69 -16.71 14.05
CA ARG A 415 3.14 -17.03 14.08
C ARG A 415 3.38 -18.53 14.00
N LEU A 416 2.57 -19.33 14.70
CA LEU A 416 2.67 -20.80 14.61
C LEU A 416 2.27 -21.34 13.23
N HIS A 417 1.30 -20.73 12.54
CA HIS A 417 0.94 -21.11 11.16
C HIS A 417 2.04 -20.80 10.14
N MET A 418 2.81 -19.72 10.35
CA MET A 418 3.98 -19.41 9.52
C MET A 418 5.12 -20.43 9.74
N TYR A 419 5.38 -20.86 10.98
CA TYR A 419 6.37 -21.91 11.25
C TYR A 419 5.89 -23.31 10.86
N ALA A 420 4.59 -23.59 10.89
CA ALA A 420 4.03 -24.89 10.50
C ALA A 420 3.94 -25.09 8.98
N GLN A 421 3.85 -24.00 8.19
CA GLN A 421 3.91 -24.08 6.72
C GLN A 421 5.32 -24.40 6.19
N ASP A 422 6.38 -24.14 6.96
CA ASP A 422 7.75 -24.54 6.61
C ASP A 422 8.03 -26.04 6.89
N ILE A 423 7.22 -26.70 7.73
CA ILE A 423 7.38 -28.12 8.09
C ILE A 423 6.44 -29.02 7.27
N ASN A 424 5.24 -28.55 6.90
CA ASN A 424 4.26 -29.37 6.17
C ASN A 424 4.47 -29.47 4.66
N THR A 425 5.41 -28.70 4.08
CA THR A 425 5.84 -28.83 2.69
C THR A 425 6.80 -30.00 2.46
N PHE A 426 7.30 -30.65 3.52
CA PHE A 426 8.21 -31.80 3.38
C PHE A 426 7.50 -33.16 3.16
N TYR A 427 6.18 -33.25 3.28
CA TYR A 427 5.44 -34.52 3.18
C TYR A 427 4.42 -34.65 2.03
N TYR A 428 4.34 -33.67 1.12
CA TYR A 428 3.41 -33.74 -0.02
C TYR A 428 4.04 -33.65 -1.41
N PHE A 429 5.36 -33.79 -1.54
CA PHE A 429 6.05 -33.87 -2.84
C PHE A 429 7.01 -35.06 -2.92
N LEU A 430 6.46 -36.26 -3.15
CA LEU A 430 7.19 -37.37 -3.76
C LEU A 430 6.24 -38.18 -4.67
N PRO A 431 6.28 -37.98 -6.00
CA PRO A 431 5.91 -39.01 -6.94
C PRO A 431 7.15 -39.79 -7.40
N SER A 432 7.08 -41.11 -7.24
CA SER A 432 7.81 -42.15 -7.99
C SER A 432 9.35 -42.14 -7.97
N LEU A 433 9.94 -42.84 -7.00
CA LEU A 433 11.16 -43.63 -7.19
C LEU A 433 10.99 -44.96 -6.44
N SER A 434 10.40 -45.95 -7.12
CA SER A 434 10.42 -47.35 -6.69
C SER A 434 10.45 -48.27 -7.90
N LEU A 435 11.62 -48.36 -8.52
CA LEU A 435 12.03 -49.53 -9.30
C LEU A 435 13.42 -49.92 -8.80
N PHE A 436 13.54 -51.20 -8.42
CA PHE A 436 14.69 -51.94 -7.93
C PHE A 436 14.90 -52.09 -6.41
N ALA A 437 14.78 -53.37 -6.01
CA ALA A 437 15.44 -54.10 -4.92
C ALA A 437 14.83 -54.04 -3.50
N GLY A 438 13.87 -54.97 -3.27
CA GLY A 438 13.80 -55.99 -2.21
C GLY A 438 14.30 -55.75 -0.77
N VAL A 439 13.51 -56.29 0.17
CA VAL A 439 13.77 -56.73 1.58
C VAL A 439 12.89 -55.99 2.63
N PRO A 440 12.34 -56.68 3.67
CA PRO A 440 10.95 -56.55 4.07
C PRO A 440 10.66 -55.70 5.33
N VAL A 441 9.36 -55.41 5.46
CA VAL A 441 8.62 -54.76 6.55
C VAL A 441 8.91 -55.35 7.94
N TRP A 442 9.17 -54.49 8.92
CA TRP A 442 9.00 -54.76 10.35
C TRP A 442 8.13 -53.67 11.00
N ASP A 443 7.19 -54.14 11.81
CA ASP A 443 6.10 -53.43 12.49
C ASP A 443 6.54 -52.52 13.66
N SER A 444 5.75 -51.45 13.83
CA SER A 444 5.19 -50.95 15.11
C SER A 444 6.07 -50.37 16.24
N MET A 445 5.46 -49.40 16.95
CA MET A 445 5.82 -48.82 18.25
C MET A 445 6.96 -47.80 18.26
N PHE A 446 6.64 -46.50 18.42
CA PHE A 446 7.16 -45.69 19.53
C PHE A 446 6.33 -44.42 19.76
N CYS A 447 5.55 -44.51 20.84
CA CYS A 447 5.13 -43.50 21.81
C CYS A 447 4.71 -42.09 21.36
N ALA A 448 3.38 -41.91 21.42
CA ALA A 448 2.74 -40.79 22.07
C ALA A 448 3.31 -40.52 23.48
N GLY A 449 3.47 -39.24 23.82
CA GLY A 449 3.67 -38.80 25.19
C GLY A 449 4.52 -37.55 25.30
N PHE A 450 3.94 -36.36 25.14
CA PHE A 450 4.40 -35.14 25.80
C PHE A 450 3.32 -34.05 25.72
N LEU A 451 2.30 -34.17 26.56
CA LEU A 451 1.39 -33.10 26.94
C LEU A 451 0.97 -33.35 28.39
N MET A 452 1.66 -32.73 29.34
CA MET A 452 1.12 -32.26 30.63
C MET A 452 2.23 -31.65 31.49
N ASN A 453 1.85 -30.62 32.26
CA ASN A 453 2.56 -29.93 33.34
C ASN A 453 3.61 -28.88 32.99
N CYS A 454 3.18 -27.61 33.00
CA CYS A 454 3.85 -26.55 33.75
C CYS A 454 2.83 -25.50 34.19
N GLY A 455 2.37 -25.65 35.43
CA GLY A 455 1.63 -24.66 36.21
C GLY A 455 1.91 -24.91 37.69
N ALA A 456 2.10 -23.82 38.43
CA ALA A 456 2.47 -23.69 39.85
C ALA A 456 3.99 -23.65 40.16
N GLY A 457 4.41 -22.50 40.67
CA GLY A 457 5.75 -22.13 41.11
C GLY A 457 5.84 -20.62 41.26
#